data_AF-A0A2M7N8P9-F1
#
_entry.id   AF-A0A2M7N8P9-F1
#
_cell.length_a   1.000
_cell.length_b   1.000
_cell.length_c   1.000
_cell.angle_alpha   90.00
_cell.angle_beta   90.00
_cell.angle_gamma   90.00
#
_symmetry.space_group_name_H-M   'P 1'
#
loop_
_entity.id
_entity.type
_entity.pdbx_description
1 polymer ?
#
loop_
_entity_poly.entity_id
_entity_poly.type
_entity_poly.pdbx_seq_one_letter_code
_entity_poly.pdbx_strand_id
1 'polypeptide(L)'
;ETKFLSKPIIAEPGTACTETYLVAGHFDNETMALNYAQYLRTRFARFLVSLRKATQHATRDVYAFIPDLPLDQEWTDAKLYKRYGLTKDEIAFIESQVAAHDSELFDKAVKDAGDDE
;
A
#
# COMPACT_ATOMS: atom_id res chain seq x y z
N GLU A 1 11.59 -8.30 -10.31
CA GLU A 1 10.23 -7.72 -10.35
C GLU A 1 10.20 -6.49 -9.44
N THR A 2 10.07 -5.27 -9.99
CA THR A 2 10.14 -4.01 -9.21
C THR A 2 8.76 -3.49 -8.77
N LYS A 3 7.67 -4.13 -9.25
CA LYS A 3 6.28 -3.87 -8.84
C LYS A 3 5.80 -4.97 -7.89
N PHE A 4 6.42 -5.07 -6.72
CA PHE A 4 6.02 -6.01 -5.67
C PHE A 4 5.06 -5.34 -4.68
N LEU A 5 4.17 -6.14 -4.06
CA LEU A 5 2.95 -5.72 -3.36
C LEU A 5 1.87 -5.18 -4.31
N SER A 6 0.79 -5.97 -4.40
CA SER A 6 -0.45 -5.67 -5.13
C SER A 6 -1.22 -4.51 -4.49
N LYS A 7 -2.24 -4.00 -5.20
CA LYS A 7 -3.12 -2.94 -4.71
C LYS A 7 -3.85 -3.43 -3.44
N PRO A 8 -3.80 -2.71 -2.31
CA PRO A 8 -4.57 -3.05 -1.12
C PRO A 8 -6.08 -3.08 -1.43
N ILE A 9 -6.78 -4.04 -0.83
CA ILE A 9 -8.24 -4.16 -0.94
C ILE A 9 -8.85 -3.54 0.32
N ILE A 10 -9.82 -2.66 0.14
CA ILE A 10 -10.63 -2.12 1.24
C ILE A 10 -11.88 -2.98 1.32
N ALA A 11 -12.02 -3.71 2.43
CA ALA A 11 -13.18 -4.58 2.68
C ALA A 11 -14.25 -3.80 3.46
N GLU A 12 -15.51 -3.96 3.06
CA GLU A 12 -16.65 -3.35 3.75
C GLU A 12 -16.99 -4.09 5.07
N PRO A 13 -17.68 -3.44 6.03
CA PRO A 13 -18.14 -4.09 7.24
C PRO A 13 -18.94 -5.38 6.97
N GLY A 14 -18.64 -6.45 7.70
CA GLY A 14 -19.27 -7.77 7.51
C GLY A 14 -18.55 -8.69 6.51
N THR A 15 -17.45 -8.24 5.91
CA THR A 15 -16.60 -9.08 5.06
C THR A 15 -15.65 -9.94 5.89
N ALA A 16 -15.40 -11.18 5.47
CA ALA A 16 -14.40 -12.06 6.06
C ALA A 16 -13.24 -12.32 5.10
N CYS A 17 -12.02 -12.37 5.64
CA CYS A 17 -10.83 -12.75 4.91
C CYS A 17 -10.46 -14.20 5.25
N THR A 18 -10.60 -15.12 4.30
CA THR A 18 -9.98 -16.45 4.39
C THR A 18 -8.49 -16.28 4.14
N GLU A 19 -7.65 -16.66 5.11
CA GLU A 19 -6.16 -16.62 5.30
C GLU A 19 -5.18 -16.40 4.11
N THR A 20 -5.65 -16.32 2.87
CA THR A 20 -4.93 -15.90 1.66
C THR A 20 -4.52 -14.43 1.67
N TYR A 21 -5.21 -13.55 2.40
CA TYR A 21 -4.83 -12.13 2.55
C TYR A 21 -4.43 -11.80 3.99
N LEU A 22 -3.54 -10.81 4.13
CA LEU A 22 -3.16 -10.24 5.42
C LEU A 22 -4.06 -9.05 5.73
N VAL A 23 -4.74 -9.08 6.88
CA VAL A 23 -5.49 -7.93 7.38
C VAL A 23 -4.50 -6.88 7.90
N ALA A 24 -4.39 -5.76 7.19
CA ALA A 24 -3.41 -4.71 7.49
C ALA A 24 -3.87 -3.75 8.60
N GLY A 25 -5.17 -3.69 8.90
CA GLY A 25 -5.74 -2.85 9.95
C GLY A 25 -7.27 -2.85 9.93
N HIS A 26 -7.87 -2.31 10.99
CA HIS A 26 -9.30 -1.99 11.08
C HIS A 26 -9.43 -0.49 11.29
N PHE A 27 -10.41 0.14 10.65
CA PHE A 27 -10.58 1.59 10.65
C PHE A 27 -12.03 1.96 10.90
N ASP A 28 -12.26 3.05 11.62
CA ASP A 28 -13.61 3.51 11.97
C ASP A 28 -14.31 4.21 10.79
N ASN A 29 -13.55 4.69 9.81
CA ASN A 29 -14.08 5.37 8.64
C ASN A 29 -13.32 5.00 7.36
N GLU A 30 -14.02 5.13 6.24
CA GLU A 30 -13.51 4.82 4.90
C GLU A 30 -12.29 5.69 4.54
N THR A 31 -12.30 6.97 4.93
CA THR A 31 -11.20 7.90 4.65
C THR A 31 -9.88 7.45 5.26
N MET A 32 -9.88 6.94 6.49
CA MET A 32 -8.69 6.40 7.16
C MET A 32 -8.20 5.12 6.46
N ALA A 33 -9.12 4.25 6.05
CA ALA A 33 -8.76 3.05 5.28
C ALA A 33 -8.13 3.43 3.93
N LEU A 34 -8.68 4.43 3.24
CA LEU A 34 -8.13 4.97 1.99
C LEU A 34 -6.76 5.60 2.21
N ASN A 35 -6.58 6.42 3.23
CA ASN A 35 -5.29 7.04 3.57
C ASN A 35 -4.22 5.98 3.86
N TYR A 36 -4.58 4.92 4.58
CA TYR A 36 -3.68 3.82 4.88
C TYR A 36 -3.35 2.99 3.63
N ALA A 37 -4.35 2.69 2.79
CA ALA A 37 -4.14 2.01 1.52
C ALA A 37 -3.20 2.83 0.60
N GLN A 38 -3.39 4.14 0.51
CA GLN A 38 -2.48 5.04 -0.23
C GLN A 38 -1.07 5.01 0.37
N TYR A 39 -0.95 5.08 1.69
CA TYR A 39 0.34 5.01 2.39
C TYR A 39 1.11 3.72 2.06
N LEU A 40 0.46 2.55 2.11
CA LEU A 40 1.09 1.27 1.78
C LEU A 40 1.53 1.17 0.31
N ARG A 41 0.95 1.97 -0.59
CA ARG A 41 1.32 2.02 -2.01
C ARG A 41 2.54 2.90 -2.30
N THR A 42 2.95 3.73 -1.34
CA THR A 42 4.13 4.60 -1.48
C THR A 42 5.39 3.78 -1.76
N ARG A 43 6.31 4.35 -2.53
CA ARG A 43 7.61 3.71 -2.80
C ARG A 43 8.39 3.57 -1.50
N PHE A 44 8.27 4.53 -0.59
CA PHE A 44 8.86 4.45 0.74
C PHE A 44 8.42 3.20 1.52
N ALA A 45 7.11 2.99 1.73
CA ALA A 45 6.62 1.86 2.52
C ALA A 45 6.98 0.52 1.86
N ARG A 46 6.84 0.43 0.54
CA ARG A 46 7.18 -0.77 -0.23
C ARG A 46 8.68 -1.05 -0.21
N PHE A 47 9.52 -0.03 -0.26
CA PHE A 47 10.96 -0.19 -0.12
C PHE A 47 11.31 -0.81 1.25
N LEU A 48 10.71 -0.34 2.34
CA LEU A 48 10.92 -0.92 3.68
C LEU A 48 10.49 -2.39 3.75
N VAL A 49 9.40 -2.75 3.08
CA VAL A 49 8.97 -4.16 2.94
C VAL A 49 10.02 -4.96 2.18
N SER A 50 10.57 -4.45 1.07
CA SER A 50 11.58 -5.19 0.30
C SER A 50 12.84 -5.52 1.09
N LEU A 51 13.22 -4.67 2.04
CA LEU A 51 14.37 -4.93 2.91
C LEU A 51 14.18 -6.19 3.78
N ARG A 52 12.93 -6.58 4.05
CA ARG A 52 12.60 -7.77 4.84
C ARG A 52 12.05 -8.94 4.04
N LYS A 53 11.60 -8.70 2.81
CA LYS A 53 11.03 -9.73 1.95
C LYS A 53 12.14 -10.60 1.34
N ALA A 54 12.70 -11.49 2.16
CA ALA A 54 13.72 -12.44 1.72
C ALA A 54 13.15 -13.58 0.85
N THR A 55 11.87 -13.89 0.97
CA THR A 55 11.19 -14.98 0.24
C THR A 55 9.90 -14.49 -0.42
N GLN A 56 9.26 -15.33 -1.25
CA GLN A 56 7.99 -14.97 -1.90
C GLN A 56 6.87 -14.70 -0.91
N HIS A 57 6.95 -15.25 0.29
CA HIS A 57 5.94 -15.08 1.33
C HIS A 57 6.00 -13.68 1.96
N ALA A 58 4.89 -12.95 1.89
CA ALA A 58 4.72 -11.66 2.54
C ALA A 58 3.93 -11.83 3.86
N THR A 59 4.53 -12.55 4.81
CA THR A 59 3.95 -12.73 6.15
C THR A 59 3.90 -11.40 6.91
N ARG A 60 3.15 -11.36 8.02
CA ARG A 60 3.03 -10.18 8.91
C ARG A 60 4.38 -9.55 9.25
N ASP A 61 5.41 -10.36 9.47
CA ASP A 61 6.73 -9.91 9.87
C ASP A 61 7.40 -9.03 8.82
N VAL A 62 7.13 -9.23 7.53
CA VAL A 62 7.72 -8.42 6.46
C VAL A 62 7.33 -6.94 6.59
N TYR A 63 6.18 -6.65 7.20
CA TYR A 63 5.66 -5.30 7.38
C TYR A 63 6.13 -4.63 8.67
N ALA A 64 6.88 -5.30 9.55
CA ALA A 64 7.20 -4.73 10.87
C ALA A 64 8.18 -3.53 10.83
N PHE A 65 8.72 -3.18 9.66
CA PHE A 65 9.50 -1.95 9.47
C PHE A 65 8.66 -0.77 9.02
N ILE A 66 7.38 -0.96 8.70
CA ILE A 66 6.48 0.13 8.33
C ILE A 66 6.16 0.95 9.60
N PRO A 67 6.51 2.25 9.62
CA PRO A 67 6.16 3.12 10.74
C PRO A 67 4.65 3.28 10.91
N ASP A 68 4.19 3.27 12.16
CA ASP A 68 2.83 3.64 12.50
C ASP A 68 2.69 5.17 12.42
N LEU A 69 1.90 5.65 11.47
CA LEU A 69 1.71 7.07 11.17
C LEU A 69 0.25 7.46 11.35
N PRO A 70 -0.03 8.71 11.78
CA PRO A 70 -1.40 9.17 11.89
C PRO A 70 -2.07 9.16 10.51
N LEU A 71 -3.30 8.63 10.45
CA LEU A 71 -4.10 8.44 9.24
C LEU A 71 -5.13 9.55 9.03
N ASP A 72 -4.98 10.64 9.78
CA ASP A 72 -5.76 11.88 9.67
C ASP A 72 -5.43 12.68 8.38
N GLN A 73 -4.35 12.30 7.69
CA GLN A 73 -3.91 12.91 6.44
C GLN A 73 -3.40 11.88 5.43
N GLU A 74 -3.36 12.30 4.17
CA GLU A 74 -2.74 11.53 3.09
C GLU A 74 -1.22 11.58 3.14
N TRP A 75 -0.57 10.41 3.09
CA TRP A 75 0.87 10.26 3.00
C TRP A 75 1.31 10.01 1.56
N THR A 76 2.17 10.89 1.04
CA THR A 76 2.81 10.74 -0.26
C THR A 76 4.30 10.50 -0.09
N ASP A 77 4.96 9.94 -1.11
CA ASP A 77 6.42 9.76 -1.13
C ASP A 77 7.15 11.07 -0.76
N ALA A 78 6.76 12.20 -1.35
CA ALA A 78 7.37 13.50 -1.06
C ALA A 78 7.22 13.94 0.41
N LYS A 79 6.04 13.72 1.03
CA LYS A 79 5.82 14.02 2.45
C LYS A 79 6.68 13.12 3.35
N LEU A 80 6.77 11.83 3.00
CA LEU A 80 7.55 10.85 3.76
C LEU A 80 9.06 11.14 3.67
N TYR A 81 9.57 11.42 2.47
CA TYR A 81 10.97 11.78 2.25
C TYR A 81 11.36 13.02 3.04
N LYS A 82 10.50 14.05 3.03
CA LYS A 82 10.71 15.25 3.84
C LYS A 82 10.66 14.96 5.34
N ARG A 83 9.70 14.14 5.79
CA ARG A 83 9.53 13.80 7.23
C ARG A 83 10.76 13.10 7.80
N TYR A 84 11.33 12.15 7.04
CA TYR A 84 12.48 11.36 7.49
C TYR A 84 13.83 11.96 7.06
N GLY A 85 13.84 13.10 6.38
CA GLY A 85 15.07 13.82 6.04
C GLY A 85 15.94 13.11 5.00
N LEU A 86 15.32 12.38 4.05
CA LEU A 86 16.07 11.65 3.02
C LEU A 86 16.78 12.60 2.07
N THR A 87 18.03 12.26 1.74
CA THR A 87 18.84 12.95 0.74
C THR A 87 18.38 12.62 -0.67
N LYS A 88 18.81 13.42 -1.66
CA LYS A 88 18.47 13.20 -3.07
C LYS A 88 18.96 11.83 -3.57
N ASP A 89 20.13 11.40 -3.12
CA ASP A 89 20.73 10.14 -3.55
C ASP A 89 19.97 8.94 -2.98
N GLU A 90 19.53 9.01 -1.72
CA GLU A 90 18.68 7.99 -1.10
C GLU A 90 17.31 7.91 -1.78
N ILE A 91 16.71 9.06 -2.11
CA ILE A 91 15.45 9.12 -2.86
C ILE A 91 15.65 8.46 -4.23
N ALA A 92 16.66 8.87 -4.99
CA ALA A 92 16.96 8.30 -6.29
C ALA A 92 17.18 6.77 -6.21
N PHE A 93 17.84 6.30 -5.16
CA PHE A 93 18.00 4.87 -4.91
C PHE A 93 16.66 4.17 -4.70
N ILE A 94 15.81 4.65 -3.79
CA ILE A 94 14.47 4.09 -3.54
C ILE A 94 13.65 4.03 -4.83
N GLU A 95 13.65 5.12 -5.59
CA GLU A 95 12.89 5.22 -6.84
C GLU A 95 13.44 4.32 -7.96
N SER A 96 14.74 3.99 -7.92
CA SER A 96 15.35 3.00 -8.83
C SER A 96 14.96 1.57 -8.49
N GLN A 97 14.72 1.27 -7.21
CA GLN A 97 14.38 -0.07 -6.74
C GLN A 97 12.87 -0.36 -6.84
N VAL A 98 12.04 0.66 -6.58
CA VAL A 98 10.58 0.51 -6.49
C VAL A 98 9.90 1.37 -7.54
N ALA A 99 9.24 0.71 -8.48
CA ALA A 99 8.44 1.39 -9.49
C ALA A 99 7.23 2.09 -8.87
N ALA A 100 6.88 3.27 -9.39
CA ALA A 100 5.68 3.98 -9.01
C ALA A 100 4.43 3.13 -9.27
N HIS A 101 3.43 3.26 -8.39
CA HIS A 101 2.09 2.72 -8.63
C HIS A 101 1.24 3.80 -9.28
N ASP A 102 0.38 3.39 -10.22
CA ASP A 102 -0.59 4.27 -10.88
C ASP A 102 -1.57 4.81 -9.85
N SER A 103 -1.95 6.09 -9.90
CA SER A 103 -2.78 6.72 -8.85
C SER A 103 -4.15 6.07 -8.61
N GLU A 104 -4.65 5.26 -9.54
CA GLU A 104 -5.96 4.61 -9.42
C GLU A 104 -5.94 3.49 -8.37
N LEU A 105 -6.75 3.66 -7.31
CA LEU A 105 -6.95 2.70 -6.21
C LEU A 105 -7.78 1.48 -6.64
N PHE A 106 -8.65 1.66 -7.63
CA PHE A 106 -9.56 0.63 -8.13
C PHE A 106 -9.33 0.46 -9.63
N ASP A 107 -9.31 -0.78 -10.11
CA ASP A 107 -9.62 -1.00 -11.52
C ASP A 107 -11.10 -0.62 -11.67
N LYS A 108 -11.44 0.28 -12.62
CA LYS A 108 -12.84 0.60 -12.90
C LYS A 108 -13.58 -0.72 -13.04
N ALA A 109 -14.55 -0.96 -12.14
CA ALA A 109 -15.39 -2.14 -12.20
C ALA A 109 -15.87 -2.29 -13.64
N VAL A 110 -15.55 -3.43 -14.25
CA VAL A 110 -16.23 -3.86 -15.48
C VAL A 110 -17.70 -3.83 -15.09
N LYS A 111 -18.44 -2.86 -15.64
CA LYS A 111 -19.90 -2.95 -15.63
C LYS A 111 -20.18 -4.25 -16.38
N ASP A 112 -20.54 -5.31 -15.66
CA ASP A 112 -21.39 -6.33 -16.24
C ASP A 112 -22.62 -5.56 -16.72
N ALA A 113 -22.62 -5.22 -18.00
CA ALA A 113 -23.85 -5.01 -18.72
C ALA A 113 -24.53 -6.37 -18.65
N GLY A 114 -25.49 -6.49 -17.74
CA GLY A 114 -26.49 -7.52 -17.84
C GLY A 114 -27.14 -7.35 -19.21
N ASP A 115 -26.78 -8.23 -20.13
CA ASP A 115 -27.63 -8.56 -21.28
C ASP A 115 -28.85 -9.28 -20.68
N ASP A 116 -29.82 -8.48 -20.24
CA ASP A 116 -31.22 -8.89 -20.20
C ASP A 116 -31.81 -8.63 -21.59
N GLU A 117 -31.78 -9.66 -22.45
CA GLU A 117 -32.86 -10.03 -23.39
C GLU A 117 -32.66 -11.42 -23.98
#